data_AF-A0A7X0FLT9-F1
#
_entry.id   AF-A0A7X0FLT9-F1
#
_cell.length_a   1.000
_cell.length_b   1.000
_cell.length_c   1.000
_cell.angle_alpha   90.00
_cell.angle_beta   90.00
_cell.angle_gamma   90.00
#
_symmetry.space_group_name_H-M   'P 1'
#
loop_
_entity.id
_entity.type
_entity.pdbx_description
1 polymer ?
#
loop_
_entity_poly.entity_id
_entity_poly.type
_entity_poly.pdbx_seq_one_letter_code
_entity_poly.pdbx_strand_id
1 'polypeptide(L)' 'MDDYWLAVVWSLLPTVVVSLLFWYVLRSVVRADRNERRAYAKIEAEERAKRGLPPASAGAASDTTPAGAEN' A
#
# COMPACT_ATOMS: atom_id res chain seq x y z
N MET A 1 -14.00 32.22 31.74
CA MET A 1 -14.43 30.95 31.11
C MET A 1 -13.36 30.42 30.16
N ASP A 2 -12.60 31.29 29.51
CA ASP A 2 -11.54 30.92 28.55
C ASP A 2 -10.39 30.11 29.18
N ASP A 3 -9.99 30.44 30.40
CA ASP A 3 -8.91 29.72 31.11
C ASP A 3 -9.23 28.24 31.38
N TYR A 4 -10.51 27.92 31.61
CA TYR A 4 -10.96 26.55 31.82
C TYR A 4 -10.83 25.73 30.54
N TRP A 5 -11.26 26.29 29.40
CA TRP A 5 -11.11 25.65 28.10
C TRP A 5 -9.65 25.48 27.71
N LEU A 6 -8.81 26.48 27.98
CA LEU A 6 -7.36 26.39 27.81
C LEU A 6 -6.75 25.24 28.63
N ALA A 7 -7.12 25.12 29.92
CA ALA A 7 -6.64 24.03 30.78
C ALA A 7 -7.06 22.64 30.29
N VAL A 8 -8.28 22.52 29.76
CA VAL A 8 -8.78 21.26 29.18
C VAL A 8 -7.98 20.89 27.92
N VAL A 9 -7.75 21.83 27.01
CA VAL A 9 -6.96 21.58 25.79
C VAL A 9 -5.52 21.20 26.15
N TRP A 10 -4.89 21.91 27.08
CA TRP A 10 -3.51 21.64 27.49
C TRP A 10 -3.35 20.29 28.20
N SER A 11 -4.36 19.84 28.95
CA SER A 11 -4.33 18.53 29.62
C SER A 11 -4.57 17.35 28.67
N LEU A 12 -5.32 17.56 27.58
CA LEU A 12 -5.57 16.55 26.55
C LEU A 12 -4.48 16.51 25.47
N LEU A 13 -3.74 17.62 25.27
CA LEU A 13 -2.67 17.71 24.27
C LEU A 13 -1.67 16.53 24.33
N PRO A 14 -1.17 16.10 25.51
CA PRO A 14 -0.15 15.05 25.58
C PRO A 14 -0.68 13.70 25.08
N THR A 15 -1.91 13.34 25.44
CA THR A 15 -2.50 12.06 25.03
C THR A 15 -2.82 12.06 23.54
N VAL A 16 -3.33 13.17 23.01
CA VAL A 16 -3.60 13.33 21.58
C VAL A 16 -2.30 13.23 20.77
N VAL A 17 -1.23 13.87 21.21
CA VAL A 17 0.08 13.79 20.54
C VAL A 17 0.60 12.35 20.50
N VAL A 18 0.52 11.63 21.63
CA VAL A 18 0.94 10.22 21.69
C VAL A 18 0.07 9.34 20.80
N SER A 19 -1.25 9.51 20.81
CA SER A 19 -2.16 8.76 19.94
C SER A 19 -1.89 9.03 18.45
N LEU A 20 -1.64 10.28 18.08
CA LEU A 20 -1.31 10.66 16.69
C LEU A 20 0.03 10.07 16.25
N LEU A 21 1.06 10.12 17.10
CA LEU A 21 2.35 9.49 16.82
C LEU A 21 2.21 7.98 16.66
N PHE A 22 1.52 7.31 17.57
CA PHE A 22 1.28 5.88 17.50
C PHE A 22 0.53 5.49 16.22
N TRP A 23 -0.56 6.19 15.89
CA TRP A 23 -1.30 5.97 14.65
C TRP A 23 -0.44 6.24 13.42
N TYR A 24 0.38 7.29 13.44
CA TYR A 24 1.29 7.63 12.34
C TYR A 24 2.32 6.52 12.11
N VAL A 25 2.88 5.94 13.17
CA VAL A 25 3.81 4.80 13.08
C VAL A 25 3.12 3.57 12.49
N LEU A 26 1.94 3.19 12.99
CA LEU A 26 1.18 2.07 12.42
C LEU A 26 0.85 2.32 10.93
N ARG A 27 0.41 3.55 10.61
CA ARG A 27 0.06 3.98 9.26
C ARG A 27 1.25 3.99 8.32
N SER A 28 2.44 4.35 8.81
CA SER A 28 3.67 4.41 8.02
C SER A 28 4.17 3.01 7.70
N VAL A 29 4.18 2.10 8.68
CA VAL A 29 4.57 0.69 8.49
C VAL A 29 3.65 0.00 7.48
N VAL A 30 2.32 0.13 7.65
CA VAL A 30 1.35 -0.46 6.69
C VAL A 30 1.48 0.14 5.29
N ARG A 31 1.87 1.42 5.17
CA ARG A 31 2.11 2.07 3.87
C ARG A 31 3.42 1.62 3.23
N ALA A 32 4.47 1.45 4.04
CA ALA A 32 5.78 1.00 3.60
C ALA A 32 5.72 -0.43 3.03
N ASP A 33 5.06 -1.37 3.71
CA ASP A 33 4.87 -2.75 3.23
C ASP A 33 4.20 -2.80 1.83
N ARG A 34 3.23 -1.91 1.60
CA ARG A 34 2.56 -1.79 0.29
C ARG A 34 3.43 -1.16 -0.80
N ASN A 35 4.39 -0.30 -0.43
CA ASN A 35 5.29 0.35 -1.38
C ASN A 35 6.42 -0.60 -1.80
N GLU A 36 6.93 -1.43 -0.89
CA GLU A 36 7.97 -2.42 -1.20
C GLU A 36 7.48 -3.41 -2.26
N ARG A 37 6.28 -3.98 -2.08
CA ARG A 37 5.66 -4.87 -3.10
C ARG A 37 5.49 -4.19 -4.47
N ARG A 38 5.19 -2.89 -4.49
CA ARG A 38 5.01 -2.13 -5.74
C ARG A 38 6.34 -1.75 -6.39
N ALA A 39 7.37 -1.48 -5.60
CA ALA A 39 8.71 -1.17 -6.09
C ALA A 39 9.33 -2.39 -6.78
N TYR A 40 9.22 -3.58 -6.18
CA TYR A 40 9.70 -4.82 -6.81
C TYR A 40 8.96 -5.13 -8.12
N ALA A 41 7.64 -4.98 -8.15
CA ALA A 41 6.85 -5.19 -9.37
C ALA A 41 7.22 -4.19 -10.49
N LYS A 42 7.54 -2.95 -10.13
CA LYS A 42 7.97 -1.92 -11.10
C LYS A 42 9.35 -2.25 -11.67
N ILE A 43 10.31 -2.65 -10.83
CA ILE A 43 11.67 -3.00 -11.27
C ILE A 43 11.64 -4.24 -12.17
N GLU A 44 10.88 -5.27 -11.82
CA GLU A 44 10.77 -6.48 -12.65
C GLU A 44 10.08 -6.22 -14.01
N ALA A 45 9.12 -5.28 -14.04
CA ALA A 45 8.51 -4.81 -15.29
C ALA A 45 9.51 -4.05 -16.17
N GLU A 46 10.34 -3.19 -15.58
CA GLU A 46 11.39 -2.46 -16.28
C GLU A 46 12.50 -3.40 -16.80
N GLU A 47 12.87 -4.43 -16.05
CA GLU A 47 13.83 -5.45 -16.51
C GLU A 47 13.25 -6.33 -17.63
N ARG A 48 11.98 -6.75 -17.55
CA ARG A 48 11.33 -7.50 -18.64
C ARG A 48 11.16 -6.66 -19.89
N ALA A 49 10.81 -5.37 -19.76
CA ALA A 49 10.74 -4.45 -20.88
C ALA A 49 12.11 -4.29 -21.57
N LYS A 50 13.19 -4.17 -20.80
CA LYS A 50 14.57 -4.16 -21.35
C LYS A 50 14.95 -5.49 -22.01
N ARG A 51 14.46 -6.62 -21.50
CA ARG A 51 14.68 -7.96 -22.08
C ARG A 51 13.71 -8.32 -23.21
N GLY A 52 12.79 -7.43 -23.58
CA GLY A 52 11.80 -7.66 -24.65
C GLY A 52 10.73 -8.72 -24.31
N LEU A 53 10.54 -9.05 -23.03
CA LEU A 53 9.54 -10.03 -22.60
C LEU A 53 8.15 -9.38 -22.47
N PRO A 54 7.07 -10.09 -22.84
CA PRO A 54 5.71 -9.57 -22.70
C PRO A 54 5.36 -9.32 -21.23
N PRO A 55 4.48 -8.34 -20.93
CA PRO A 55 4.06 -8.06 -19.56
C PRO A 55 3.41 -9.30 -18.94
N ALA A 56 3.72 -9.60 -17.67
CA ALA A 56 3.27 -10.83 -17.00
C ALA A 56 1.74 -11.03 -16.99
N SER A 57 0.96 -9.95 -17.17
CA SER A 57 -0.50 -10.03 -17.33
C SER A 57 -0.98 -10.53 -18.71
N ALA A 58 -0.11 -10.63 -19.72
CA ALA A 58 -0.51 -11.10 -21.05
C ALA A 58 -0.55 -12.64 -21.17
N GLY A 59 0.21 -13.38 -20.35
CA GLY A 59 0.26 -14.85 -20.42
C GLY A 59 -0.87 -15.57 -19.69
N ALA A 60 -1.48 -14.95 -18.67
CA ALA A 60 -2.56 -15.59 -17.90
C ALA A 60 -3.92 -15.61 -18.63
N ALA A 61 -4.11 -14.73 -19.62
CA ALA A 61 -5.37 -14.63 -20.36
C ALA A 61 -5.41 -15.50 -21.63
N SER A 62 -4.27 -16.02 -22.11
CA SER A 62 -4.19 -16.81 -23.34
C SER A 62 -4.35 -18.32 -23.14
N ASP A 63 -4.24 -18.84 -21.91
CA ASP A 63 -4.26 -20.28 -21.64
C ASP A 63 -5.63 -20.84 -21.20
N THR A 64 -6.69 -20.02 -21.17
CA THR A 64 -8.05 -20.57 -21.07
C THR A 64 -8.55 -20.95 -22.46
N THR A 65 -7.94 -21.98 -23.06
CA THR A 65 -8.60 -22.77 -24.10
C THR A 65 -9.46 -23.80 -23.37
N PRO A 66 -10.80 -23.68 -23.35
CA PRO A 66 -11.65 -24.76 -22.89
C PRO A 66 -11.51 -25.91 -23.91
N ALA A 67 -10.62 -26.86 -23.60
CA ALA A 67 -10.58 -28.16 -24.24
C ALA A 67 -11.90 -28.87 -23.93
N GLY A 68 -12.86 -28.77 -24.84
CA GLY A 68 -14.21 -29.29 -24.65
C GLY A 68 -15.17 -28.80 -25.72
N ALA A 69 -14.84 -29.05 -26.99
CA ALA A 69 -15.76 -28.90 -28.11
C ALA A 69 -15.47 -29.99 -29.15
N GLU A 70 -15.69 -31.24 -28.74
CA GLU A 70 -15.83 -32.38 -29.64
C GLU A 70 -17.18 -33.05 -29.36
N ASN A 71 -18.17 -32.78 -30.22
CA ASN A 71 -19.33 -33.63 -30.50
C ASN A 71 -19.91 -33.24 -31.86
#